data_AF-A0A5B9DCK5-F1
#
_entry.id   AF-A0A5B9DCK5-F1
#
_cell.length_a   1.000
_cell.length_b   1.000
_cell.length_c   1.000
_cell.angle_alpha   90.00
_cell.angle_beta   90.00
_cell.angle_gamma   90.00
#
_symmetry.space_group_name_H-M   'P 1'
#
loop_
_entity.id
_entity.type
_entity.pdbx_description
1 polymer ?
#
loop_
_entity_poly.entity_id
_entity_poly.type
_entity_poly.pdbx_seq_one_letter_code
_entity_poly.pdbx_strand_id
1 'polypeptide(L)'
;MGNIEYEGKNYDFKWLSIAILFIGAPIIAYGIWISHNWVWLHEISAKITIWILNLLSGAENVVYFNDYDLTQPWIIHLPGTRSDIHFETLCTGVHAIAIFVGAILCVPHSINKETSKDIWKRKIIAMLVTSLVFYVVNIFRMVLQLYLYQRGADWDSVHYPISAASSFIAVACVLIMHKYVPEFIMSLIWIGDELKAMIKERSDYKKVAETMNSENSQDEEEQKIEKTQEDSTYKTDYD
;
A
#
# COMPACT_ATOMS: atom_id res chain seq x y z
N MET A 1 9.30 -22.91 -6.99
CA MET A 1 9.35 -21.48 -7.30
C MET A 1 8.09 -21.12 -8.06
N GLY A 2 7.31 -20.17 -7.53
CA GLY A 2 5.98 -19.84 -8.04
C GLY A 2 6.05 -19.24 -9.44
N ASN A 3 5.69 -20.01 -10.46
CA ASN A 3 5.36 -19.49 -11.77
C ASN A 3 3.83 -19.29 -11.80
N ILE A 4 3.38 -18.05 -11.94
CA ILE A 4 1.95 -17.71 -11.97
C ILE A 4 1.56 -17.45 -13.42
N GLU A 5 0.57 -18.18 -13.91
CA GLU A 5 -0.03 -17.92 -15.22
C GLU A 5 -1.24 -17.00 -15.09
N TYR A 6 -1.23 -15.88 -15.82
CA TYR A 6 -2.35 -14.96 -15.92
C TYR A 6 -2.47 -14.41 -17.34
N GLU A 7 -3.66 -14.48 -17.94
CA GLU A 7 -3.93 -14.07 -19.33
C GLU A 7 -2.95 -14.67 -20.36
N GLY A 8 -2.58 -15.94 -20.17
CA GLY A 8 -1.63 -16.65 -21.04
C GLY A 8 -0.18 -16.16 -20.92
N LYS A 9 0.14 -15.38 -19.88
CA LYS A 9 1.49 -14.93 -19.56
C LYS A 9 1.97 -15.53 -18.26
N ASN A 10 3.23 -15.92 -18.25
CA ASN A 10 3.91 -16.44 -17.08
C ASN A 10 4.60 -15.29 -16.32
N TYR A 11 4.35 -15.23 -15.01
CA TYR A 11 4.89 -14.26 -14.07
C TYR A 11 5.79 -14.98 -13.08
N ASP A 12 7.03 -14.49 -12.98
CA ASP A 12 8.00 -14.94 -11.99
C ASP A 12 8.82 -13.73 -11.54
N PHE A 13 9.18 -13.67 -10.26
CA PHE A 13 9.74 -12.47 -9.64
C PHE A 13 10.97 -12.82 -8.81
N LYS A 14 11.85 -11.82 -8.63
CA LYS A 14 12.97 -11.91 -7.70
C LYS A 14 12.58 -11.30 -6.37
N TRP A 15 12.97 -11.92 -5.26
CA TRP A 15 12.83 -11.36 -3.91
C TRP A 15 13.39 -9.94 -3.77
N LEU A 16 14.49 -9.62 -4.46
CA LEU A 16 15.03 -8.26 -4.48
C LEU A 16 14.03 -7.25 -5.06
N SER A 17 13.35 -7.59 -6.16
CA SER A 17 12.33 -6.73 -6.76
C SER A 17 11.12 -6.55 -5.84
N ILE A 18 10.77 -7.58 -5.07
CA ILE A 18 9.73 -7.50 -4.05
C ILE A 18 10.17 -6.57 -2.90
N ALA A 19 11.40 -6.70 -2.42
CA ALA A 19 11.95 -5.81 -1.39
C ALA A 19 11.96 -4.34 -1.86
N ILE A 20 12.28 -4.09 -3.13
CA ILE A 20 12.18 -2.76 -3.74
C ILE A 20 10.74 -2.24 -3.72
N LEU A 21 9.73 -3.08 -3.93
CA LEU A 21 8.32 -2.65 -3.80
C LEU A 21 8.01 -2.17 -2.38
N PHE A 22 8.32 -2.95 -1.34
CA PHE A 22 7.94 -2.61 0.03
C PHE A 22 8.79 -1.51 0.67
N ILE A 23 10.06 -1.39 0.29
CA ILE A 23 10.98 -0.40 0.87
C ILE A 23 11.09 0.84 -0.05
N GLY A 24 11.22 0.61 -1.35
CA GLY A 24 11.35 1.66 -2.34
C GLY A 24 10.08 2.49 -2.49
N ALA A 25 8.89 1.87 -2.50
CA ALA A 25 7.65 2.63 -2.67
C ALA A 25 7.42 3.66 -1.56
N PRO A 26 7.54 3.34 -0.25
CA PRO A 26 7.42 4.34 0.81
C PRO A 26 8.50 5.43 0.73
N ILE A 27 9.75 5.08 0.41
CA ILE A 27 10.84 6.06 0.28
C ILE A 27 10.55 7.04 -0.86
N ILE A 28 10.12 6.53 -2.02
CA ILE A 28 9.79 7.37 -3.18
C ILE A 28 8.55 8.22 -2.90
N ALA A 29 7.51 7.64 -2.28
CA ALA A 29 6.31 8.38 -1.90
C ALA A 29 6.64 9.53 -0.94
N TYR A 30 7.46 9.25 0.08
CA TYR A 30 7.95 10.28 1.00
C TYR A 30 8.79 11.33 0.29
N GLY A 31 9.70 10.91 -0.59
CA GLY A 31 10.51 11.79 -1.41
C GLY A 31 9.67 12.74 -2.27
N ILE A 32 8.63 12.23 -2.94
CA ILE A 32 7.68 13.04 -3.70
C ILE A 32 7.00 14.04 -2.75
N TRP A 33 6.44 13.57 -1.64
CA TRP A 33 5.72 14.41 -0.68
C TRP A 33 6.55 15.62 -0.21
N ILE A 34 7.84 15.43 0.11
CA ILE A 34 8.73 16.50 0.59
C ILE A 34 9.40 17.31 -0.54
N SER A 35 9.37 16.83 -1.78
CA SER A 35 10.20 17.39 -2.87
C SER A 35 9.86 18.82 -3.26
N HIS A 36 8.67 19.32 -2.92
CA HIS A 36 8.20 20.60 -3.42
C HIS A 36 7.28 21.32 -2.45
N ASN A 37 7.32 22.67 -2.49
CA ASN A 37 6.34 23.48 -1.82
C ASN A 37 5.07 23.50 -2.69
N TRP A 38 4.08 22.66 -2.36
CA TRP A 38 2.86 22.43 -3.14
C TRP A 38 1.90 23.63 -3.20
N VAL A 39 2.34 24.83 -2.83
CA VAL A 39 1.54 26.07 -2.79
C VAL A 39 0.87 26.38 -4.13
N TRP A 40 1.54 26.15 -5.26
CA TRP A 40 0.93 26.33 -6.59
C TRP A 40 -0.20 25.33 -6.85
N LEU A 41 -0.06 24.09 -6.35
CA LEU A 41 -1.10 23.08 -6.47
C LEU A 41 -2.28 23.38 -5.56
N HIS A 42 -2.03 23.96 -4.38
CA HIS A 42 -3.06 24.45 -3.47
C HIS A 42 -3.88 25.55 -4.16
N GLU A 43 -3.22 26.51 -4.82
CA GLU A 43 -3.86 27.58 -5.58
C GLU A 43 -4.83 27.04 -6.62
N ILE A 44 -4.34 26.16 -7.51
CA ILE A 44 -5.14 25.61 -8.60
C ILE A 44 -6.30 24.80 -8.03
N SER A 45 -6.04 23.95 -7.03
CA SER A 45 -7.07 23.10 -6.43
C SER A 45 -8.16 23.92 -5.74
N ALA A 46 -7.78 24.94 -4.96
CA ALA A 46 -8.70 25.82 -4.25
C ALA A 46 -9.55 26.63 -5.23
N LYS A 47 -8.94 27.23 -6.26
CA LYS A 47 -9.65 28.02 -7.27
C LYS A 47 -10.63 27.17 -8.07
N ILE A 48 -10.24 25.97 -8.52
CA ILE A 48 -11.16 25.06 -9.22
C ILE A 48 -12.30 24.63 -8.29
N THR A 49 -12.00 24.27 -7.04
CA THR A 49 -13.01 23.87 -6.05
C THR A 49 -14.05 24.97 -5.86
N ILE A 50 -13.61 26.22 -5.66
CA ILE A 50 -14.51 27.35 -5.43
C ILE A 50 -15.27 27.75 -6.69
N TRP A 51 -14.65 27.67 -7.86
CA TRP A 51 -15.35 27.87 -9.13
C TRP A 51 -16.51 26.86 -9.29
N ILE A 52 -16.27 25.56 -9.04
CA ILE A 52 -17.33 24.53 -9.09
C ILE A 52 -18.38 24.79 -8.00
N LEU A 53 -17.96 25.14 -6.78
CA LEU A 53 -18.88 25.39 -5.69
C LEU A 53 -19.80 26.57 -5.99
N ASN A 54 -19.27 27.67 -6.53
CA ASN A 54 -20.06 28.84 -6.93
C ASN A 54 -21.05 28.47 -8.05
N LEU A 55 -20.63 27.63 -9.00
CA LEU A 55 -21.52 27.12 -10.05
C LEU A 55 -22.71 26.31 -9.49
N LEU A 56 -22.48 25.51 -8.43
CA LEU A 56 -23.51 24.65 -7.83
C LEU A 56 -24.40 25.37 -6.80
N SER A 57 -23.83 26.29 -6.04
CA SER A 57 -24.52 26.98 -4.94
C SER A 57 -25.15 28.31 -5.35
N GLY A 58 -24.63 28.95 -6.41
CA GLY A 58 -24.97 30.33 -6.77
C GLY A 58 -24.42 31.37 -5.78
N ALA A 59 -23.55 30.97 -4.85
CA ALA A 59 -22.95 31.86 -3.87
C ALA A 59 -21.66 32.53 -4.39
N GLU A 60 -21.29 33.63 -3.75
CA GLU A 60 -20.05 34.37 -4.03
C GLU A 60 -18.92 33.92 -3.09
N ASN A 61 -18.61 32.62 -3.10
CA ASN A 61 -17.48 32.12 -2.31
C ASN A 61 -16.16 32.59 -2.92
N VAL A 62 -15.18 32.91 -2.06
CA VAL A 62 -13.89 33.48 -2.49
C VAL A 62 -12.71 32.72 -1.91
N VAL A 63 -11.62 32.71 -2.68
CA VAL A 63 -10.30 32.22 -2.27
C VAL A 63 -9.37 33.41 -2.22
N TYR A 64 -8.62 33.57 -1.13
CA TYR A 64 -7.56 34.57 -1.05
C TYR A 64 -6.28 33.98 -0.48
N PHE A 65 -5.18 34.67 -0.75
CA PHE A 65 -3.84 34.33 -0.31
C PHE A 65 -3.50 35.13 0.94
N ASN A 66 -2.98 34.47 1.97
CA ASN A 66 -2.50 35.06 3.19
C ASN A 66 -0.97 34.97 3.23
N ASP A 67 -0.30 36.09 2.98
CA ASP A 67 1.17 36.19 2.98
C ASP A 67 1.81 35.88 4.34
N TYR A 68 1.03 35.90 5.44
CA TYR A 68 1.52 35.65 6.79
C TYR A 68 1.55 34.15 7.17
N ASP A 69 0.83 33.29 6.46
CA ASP A 69 0.84 31.84 6.68
C ASP A 69 1.56 31.13 5.53
N LEU A 70 2.86 30.86 5.73
CA LEU A 70 3.69 30.23 4.70
C LEU A 70 3.39 28.73 4.49
N THR A 71 2.60 28.11 5.38
CA THR A 71 2.32 26.67 5.35
C THR A 71 0.97 26.35 4.73
N GLN A 72 -0.04 27.18 5.00
CA GLN A 72 -1.40 27.05 4.48
C GLN A 72 -1.91 28.42 3.99
N PRO A 73 -1.23 29.04 3.01
CA PRO A 73 -1.51 30.43 2.64
C PRO A 73 -2.88 30.62 1.97
N TRP A 74 -3.51 29.56 1.46
CA TRP A 74 -4.77 29.65 0.74
C TRP A 74 -5.94 29.47 1.69
N ILE A 75 -6.78 30.50 1.77
CA ILE A 75 -7.94 30.53 2.66
C ILE A 75 -9.22 30.65 1.82
N ILE A 76 -10.22 29.86 2.19
CA ILE A 76 -11.55 29.84 1.59
C ILE A 76 -12.52 30.56 2.53
N HIS A 77 -13.17 31.59 2.02
CA HIS A 77 -14.26 32.27 2.70
C HIS A 77 -15.61 31.87 2.08
N LEU A 78 -16.50 31.37 2.95
CA LEU A 78 -17.85 30.97 2.59
C LEU A 78 -18.84 31.92 3.31
N PRO A 79 -19.60 32.75 2.58
CA PRO A 79 -20.56 33.67 3.18
C PRO A 79 -21.58 32.92 4.04
N GLY A 80 -21.84 33.44 5.25
CA GLY A 80 -22.80 32.87 6.19
C GLY A 80 -22.30 31.69 7.02
N THR A 81 -21.02 31.32 6.90
CA THR A 81 -20.38 30.31 7.77
C THR A 81 -19.67 30.97 8.95
N ARG A 82 -19.30 30.17 9.96
CA ARG A 82 -18.74 30.67 11.24
C ARG A 82 -17.26 31.03 11.15
N SER A 83 -16.54 30.44 10.22
CA SER A 83 -15.09 30.59 10.10
C SER A 83 -14.63 30.28 8.68
N ASP A 84 -13.53 30.92 8.31
CA ASP A 84 -12.82 30.59 7.09
C ASP A 84 -12.14 29.23 7.20
N ILE A 85 -11.89 28.61 6.05
CA ILE A 85 -11.29 27.28 5.97
C ILE A 85 -9.91 27.40 5.32
N HIS A 86 -8.90 26.90 6.03
CA HIS A 86 -7.54 26.81 5.51
C HIS A 86 -7.43 25.64 4.54
N PHE A 87 -6.84 25.89 3.37
CA PHE A 87 -6.65 24.86 2.36
C PHE A 87 -5.32 24.13 2.57
N GLU A 88 -5.41 22.91 3.07
CA GLU A 88 -4.24 22.11 3.44
C GLU A 88 -3.70 21.26 2.30
N THR A 89 -2.47 20.78 2.42
CA THR A 89 -1.86 19.87 1.44
C THR A 89 -2.67 18.59 1.23
N LEU A 90 -3.32 18.07 2.28
CA LEU A 90 -4.19 16.89 2.20
C LEU A 90 -5.47 17.14 1.38
N CYS A 91 -5.86 18.40 1.17
CA CYS A 91 -6.98 18.78 0.31
C CYS A 91 -6.69 18.52 -1.18
N THR A 92 -5.43 18.64 -1.60
CA THR A 92 -5.01 18.43 -3.01
C THR A 92 -5.03 16.97 -3.45
N GLY A 93 -4.93 16.03 -2.52
CA GLY A 93 -4.80 14.60 -2.82
C GLY A 93 -3.38 14.16 -3.19
N VAL A 94 -2.41 15.07 -3.14
CA VAL A 94 -1.01 14.78 -3.50
C VAL A 94 -0.40 13.66 -2.65
N HIS A 95 -0.86 13.48 -1.40
CA HIS A 95 -0.43 12.38 -0.55
C HIS A 95 -0.78 11.01 -1.17
N ALA A 96 -2.03 10.83 -1.57
CA ALA A 96 -2.49 9.58 -2.18
C ALA A 96 -1.81 9.36 -3.54
N ILE A 97 -1.67 10.43 -4.34
CA ILE A 97 -0.94 10.39 -5.60
C ILE A 97 0.51 9.93 -5.38
N ALA A 98 1.22 10.50 -4.41
CA ALA A 98 2.60 10.13 -4.10
C ALA A 98 2.74 8.65 -3.71
N ILE A 99 1.82 8.13 -2.87
CA ILE A 99 1.79 6.71 -2.48
C ILE A 99 1.61 5.81 -3.71
N PHE A 100 0.61 6.09 -4.55
CA PHE A 100 0.33 5.26 -5.72
C PHE A 100 1.42 5.39 -6.78
N VAL A 101 1.98 6.58 -7.01
CA VAL A 101 3.11 6.77 -7.93
C VAL A 101 4.34 5.98 -7.44
N GLY A 102 4.67 6.06 -6.15
CA GLY A 102 5.75 5.27 -5.55
C GLY A 102 5.51 3.77 -5.71
N ALA A 103 4.29 3.30 -5.42
CA ALA A 103 3.92 1.90 -5.58
C ALA A 103 4.03 1.43 -7.03
N ILE A 104 3.43 2.17 -7.99
CA ILE A 104 3.44 1.84 -9.42
C ILE A 104 4.87 1.81 -9.97
N LEU A 105 5.71 2.78 -9.59
CA LEU A 105 7.09 2.85 -10.04
C LEU A 105 7.90 1.63 -9.57
N CYS A 106 7.70 1.22 -8.32
CA CYS A 106 8.39 0.09 -7.69
C CYS A 106 7.75 -1.29 -7.96
N VAL A 107 6.67 -1.38 -8.75
CA VAL A 107 6.11 -2.68 -9.13
C VAL A 107 7.20 -3.55 -9.76
N PRO A 108 7.40 -4.79 -9.27
CA PRO A 108 8.45 -5.66 -9.75
C PRO A 108 8.22 -6.02 -11.21
N HIS A 109 9.32 -6.15 -11.97
CA HIS A 109 9.26 -6.66 -13.33
C HIS A 109 9.33 -8.19 -13.30
N SER A 110 8.51 -8.83 -14.13
CA SER A 110 8.64 -10.28 -14.35
C SER A 110 10.00 -10.60 -14.95
N ILE A 111 10.58 -11.73 -14.53
CA ILE A 111 11.83 -12.27 -15.08
C ILE A 111 11.66 -12.61 -16.57
N ASN A 112 10.43 -12.97 -16.99
CA ASN A 112 10.12 -13.24 -18.37
C ASN A 112 10.12 -11.93 -19.20
N LYS A 113 10.98 -11.88 -20.23
CA LYS A 113 11.14 -10.72 -21.13
C LYS A 113 9.89 -10.42 -21.95
N GLU A 114 9.12 -11.44 -22.32
CA GLU A 114 7.90 -11.24 -23.11
C GLU A 114 6.80 -10.58 -22.27
N THR A 115 6.63 -11.04 -21.03
CA THR A 115 5.65 -10.48 -20.08
C THR A 115 6.02 -9.05 -19.66
N SER A 116 7.32 -8.78 -19.45
CA SER A 116 7.82 -7.45 -19.05
C SER A 116 7.99 -6.46 -20.21
N LYS A 117 7.71 -6.87 -21.45
CA LYS A 117 7.76 -5.96 -22.61
C LYS A 117 6.83 -4.77 -22.39
N ASP A 118 7.30 -3.56 -22.71
CA ASP A 118 6.56 -2.29 -22.56
C ASP A 118 6.08 -1.94 -21.13
N ILE A 119 6.62 -2.59 -20.09
CA ILE A 119 6.21 -2.35 -18.69
C ILE A 119 6.32 -0.89 -18.27
N TRP A 120 7.35 -0.17 -18.71
CA TRP A 120 7.52 1.26 -18.40
C TRP A 120 6.42 2.13 -19.01
N LYS A 121 5.99 1.86 -20.25
CA LYS A 121 4.88 2.59 -20.86
C LYS A 121 3.60 2.36 -20.07
N ARG A 122 3.34 1.11 -19.67
CA ARG A 122 2.19 0.75 -18.83
C ARG A 122 2.21 1.46 -17.48
N LYS A 123 3.37 1.48 -16.81
CA LYS A 123 3.58 2.21 -15.55
C LYS A 123 3.30 3.70 -15.70
N ILE A 124 3.82 4.35 -16.74
CA ILE A 124 3.59 5.78 -17.00
C ILE A 124 2.09 6.06 -17.21
N ILE A 125 1.41 5.27 -18.03
CA ILE A 125 -0.04 5.41 -18.24
C ILE A 125 -0.79 5.21 -16.93
N ALA A 126 -0.45 4.18 -16.15
CA ALA A 126 -1.06 3.92 -14.85
C ALA A 126 -0.86 5.08 -13.87
N MET A 127 0.35 5.66 -13.80
CA MET A 127 0.64 6.82 -12.96
C MET A 127 -0.19 8.04 -13.37
N LEU A 128 -0.26 8.34 -14.67
CA LEU A 128 -1.02 9.48 -15.19
C LEU A 128 -2.52 9.33 -14.92
N VAL A 129 -3.10 8.18 -15.26
CA VAL A 129 -4.53 7.90 -15.06
C VAL A 129 -4.88 7.90 -13.58
N THR A 130 -4.07 7.25 -12.74
CA THR A 130 -4.31 7.21 -11.29
C THR A 130 -4.20 8.59 -10.65
N SER A 131 -3.20 9.38 -11.04
CA SER A 131 -3.02 10.76 -10.55
C SER A 131 -4.20 11.65 -10.93
N LEU A 132 -4.66 11.55 -12.18
CA LEU A 132 -5.81 12.31 -12.67
C LEU A 132 -7.09 11.93 -11.90
N VAL A 133 -7.34 10.63 -11.70
CA VAL A 133 -8.50 10.17 -10.92
C VAL A 133 -8.46 10.70 -9.50
N PHE A 134 -7.33 10.56 -8.79
CA PHE A 134 -7.21 11.09 -7.43
C PHE A 134 -7.45 12.61 -7.39
N TYR A 135 -6.83 13.35 -8.30
CA TYR A 135 -6.98 14.79 -8.36
C TYR A 135 -8.44 15.20 -8.55
N VAL A 136 -9.12 14.62 -9.55
CA VAL A 136 -10.53 14.92 -9.84
C VAL A 136 -11.43 14.57 -8.66
N VAL A 137 -11.29 13.39 -8.07
CA VAL A 137 -12.15 13.02 -6.94
C VAL A 137 -11.85 13.87 -5.70
N ASN A 138 -10.60 14.28 -5.48
CA ASN A 138 -10.29 15.20 -4.38
C ASN A 138 -10.96 16.57 -4.55
N ILE A 139 -11.02 17.11 -5.77
CA ILE A 139 -11.78 18.32 -6.04
C ILE A 139 -13.26 18.12 -5.69
N PHE A 140 -13.89 17.03 -6.15
CA PHE A 140 -15.29 16.74 -5.82
C PHE A 140 -15.52 16.54 -4.31
N ARG A 141 -14.58 15.88 -3.63
CA ARG A 141 -14.58 15.70 -2.18
C ARG A 141 -14.64 17.06 -1.47
N MET A 142 -13.77 17.99 -1.85
CA MET A 142 -13.71 19.33 -1.28
C MET A 142 -14.98 20.13 -1.59
N VAL A 143 -15.47 20.08 -2.84
CA VAL A 143 -16.74 20.74 -3.24
C VAL A 143 -17.89 20.24 -2.37
N LEU A 144 -18.02 18.92 -2.17
CA LEU A 144 -19.09 18.34 -1.35
C LEU A 144 -18.98 18.75 0.11
N GLN A 145 -17.77 18.73 0.69
CA GLN A 145 -17.52 19.16 2.08
C GLN A 145 -17.91 20.63 2.29
N LEU A 146 -17.43 21.53 1.42
CA LEU A 146 -17.72 22.95 1.50
C LEU A 146 -19.20 23.25 1.25
N TYR A 147 -19.84 22.55 0.30
CA TYR A 147 -21.26 22.70 0.02
C TYR A 147 -22.14 22.36 1.23
N LEU A 148 -21.86 21.24 1.89
CA LEU A 148 -22.61 20.83 3.08
C LEU A 148 -22.34 21.76 4.27
N TYR A 149 -21.08 22.17 4.45
CA TYR A 149 -20.72 23.13 5.49
C TYR A 149 -21.43 24.49 5.29
N GLN A 150 -21.48 24.98 4.05
CA GLN A 150 -22.22 26.20 3.71
C GLN A 150 -23.74 26.09 3.98
N ARG A 151 -24.31 24.87 3.96
CA ARG A 151 -25.71 24.60 4.32
C ARG A 151 -25.94 24.46 5.84
N GLY A 152 -24.92 24.70 6.66
CA GLY A 152 -25.01 24.68 8.11
C GLY A 152 -24.66 23.33 8.76
N ALA A 153 -24.14 22.37 7.99
CA ALA A 153 -23.54 21.19 8.58
C ALA A 153 -22.29 21.58 9.38
N ASP A 154 -22.01 20.87 10.47
CA ASP A 154 -20.79 21.09 11.24
C ASP A 154 -19.55 20.58 10.48
N TRP A 155 -18.45 21.32 10.53
CA TRP A 155 -17.25 21.03 9.73
C TRP A 155 -16.69 19.65 10.06
N ASP A 156 -16.54 19.31 11.34
CA ASP A 156 -15.97 18.02 11.75
C ASP A 156 -16.87 16.87 11.31
N SER A 157 -18.18 17.08 11.34
CA SER A 157 -19.18 16.10 10.93
C SER A 157 -19.17 15.80 9.42
N VAL A 158 -18.69 16.72 8.58
CA VAL A 158 -18.57 16.50 7.13
C VAL A 158 -17.14 16.16 6.70
N HIS A 159 -16.15 16.75 7.35
CA HIS A 159 -14.75 16.61 6.96
C HIS A 159 -14.26 15.18 7.14
N TYR A 160 -14.46 14.56 8.30
CA TYR A 160 -13.94 13.23 8.58
C TYR A 160 -14.65 12.12 7.80
N PRO A 161 -15.99 12.02 7.77
CA PRO A 161 -16.66 10.90 7.11
C PRO A 161 -16.47 10.92 5.58
N ILE A 162 -16.52 12.12 4.96
CA ILE A 162 -16.32 12.25 3.52
C ILE A 162 -14.85 11.96 3.15
N SER A 163 -13.90 12.35 4.00
CA SER A 163 -12.50 11.98 3.83
C SER A 163 -12.28 10.48 4.01
N ALA A 164 -12.97 9.82 4.94
CA ALA A 164 -12.90 8.37 5.07
C ALA A 164 -13.51 7.64 3.86
N ALA A 165 -14.62 8.15 3.31
CA ALA A 165 -15.24 7.63 2.10
C ALA A 165 -14.31 7.69 0.88
N SER A 166 -13.33 8.60 0.85
CA SER A 166 -12.34 8.66 -0.22
C SER A 166 -11.44 7.41 -0.29
N SER A 167 -11.43 6.55 0.74
CA SER A 167 -10.75 5.25 0.69
C SER A 167 -11.30 4.30 -0.38
N PHE A 168 -12.59 4.40 -0.76
CA PHE A 168 -13.15 3.62 -1.87
C PHE A 168 -12.49 3.93 -3.22
N ILE A 169 -12.00 5.17 -3.39
CA ILE A 169 -11.27 5.58 -4.59
C ILE A 169 -9.94 4.83 -4.66
N ALA A 170 -9.29 4.58 -3.52
CA ALA A 170 -8.05 3.81 -3.51
C ALA A 170 -8.28 2.39 -4.06
N VAL A 171 -9.41 1.75 -3.75
CA VAL A 171 -9.78 0.46 -4.33
C VAL A 171 -9.96 0.57 -5.85
N ALA A 172 -10.66 1.59 -6.34
CA ALA A 172 -10.79 1.83 -7.78
C ALA A 172 -9.43 2.06 -8.46
N CYS A 173 -8.51 2.79 -7.81
CA CYS A 173 -7.15 2.99 -8.30
C CYS A 173 -6.33 1.69 -8.30
N VAL A 174 -6.53 0.78 -7.34
CA VAL A 174 -5.94 -0.57 -7.38
C VAL A 174 -6.46 -1.37 -8.57
N LEU A 175 -7.75 -1.27 -8.90
CA LEU A 175 -8.32 -1.92 -10.09
C LEU A 175 -7.76 -1.32 -11.40
N ILE A 176 -7.60 0.00 -11.47
CA ILE A 176 -6.93 0.68 -12.58
C ILE A 176 -5.48 0.20 -12.70
N MET A 177 -4.76 0.15 -11.59
CA MET A 177 -3.39 -0.35 -11.55
C MET A 177 -3.32 -1.81 -11.99
N HIS A 178 -4.27 -2.67 -11.59
CA HIS A 178 -4.33 -4.05 -12.06
C HIS A 178 -4.55 -4.14 -13.57
N LYS A 179 -5.42 -3.30 -14.13
CA LYS A 179 -5.69 -3.24 -15.56
C LYS A 179 -4.44 -2.86 -16.38
N TYR A 180 -3.64 -1.90 -15.90
CA TYR A 180 -2.47 -1.42 -16.64
C TYR A 180 -1.18 -2.16 -16.27
N VAL A 181 -1.00 -2.52 -15.00
CA VAL A 181 0.20 -3.13 -14.42
C VAL A 181 -0.21 -4.33 -13.55
N PRO A 182 -0.69 -5.44 -14.17
CA PRO A 182 -1.15 -6.62 -13.44
C PRO A 182 -0.06 -7.25 -12.58
N GLU A 183 1.22 -7.00 -12.88
CA GLU A 183 2.38 -7.42 -12.10
C GLU A 183 2.26 -7.08 -10.61
N PHE A 184 1.57 -5.98 -10.26
CA PHE A 184 1.36 -5.63 -8.87
C PHE A 184 0.60 -6.73 -8.12
N ILE A 185 -0.59 -7.12 -8.60
CA ILE A 185 -1.38 -8.19 -7.97
C ILE A 185 -0.67 -9.53 -8.08
N MET A 186 -0.08 -9.84 -9.24
CA MET A 186 0.65 -11.10 -9.42
C MET A 186 1.82 -11.22 -8.45
N SER A 187 2.50 -10.11 -8.15
CA SER A 187 3.58 -10.12 -7.15
C SER A 187 3.08 -10.40 -5.74
N LEU A 188 1.88 -9.93 -5.37
CA LEU A 188 1.27 -10.23 -4.08
C LEU A 188 0.87 -11.71 -3.96
N ILE A 189 0.29 -12.27 -5.03
CA ILE A 189 -0.03 -13.70 -5.09
C ILE A 189 1.24 -14.54 -4.99
N TRP A 190 2.30 -14.15 -5.73
CA TRP A 190 3.60 -14.82 -5.72
C TRP A 190 4.22 -14.85 -4.32
N ILE A 191 4.18 -13.73 -3.59
CA ILE A 191 4.63 -13.67 -2.19
C ILE A 191 3.83 -14.65 -1.33
N GLY A 192 2.51 -14.71 -1.50
CA GLY A 192 1.64 -15.61 -0.74
C GLY A 192 2.01 -17.09 -0.95
N ASP A 193 2.20 -17.50 -2.20
CA ASP A 193 2.59 -18.87 -2.55
C ASP A 193 3.98 -19.23 -2.01
N GLU A 194 4.94 -18.31 -2.14
CA GLU A 194 6.31 -18.52 -1.66
C GLU A 194 6.37 -18.57 -0.12
N LEU A 195 5.64 -17.70 0.59
CA LEU A 195 5.52 -17.76 2.05
C LEU A 195 4.88 -19.07 2.53
N LYS A 196 3.84 -19.54 1.82
CA LYS A 196 3.20 -20.83 2.14
C LYS A 196 4.17 -21.99 1.95
N ALA A 197 5.00 -21.97 0.91
CA ALA A 197 6.02 -22.97 0.67
C ALA A 197 7.09 -22.97 1.79
N MET A 198 7.58 -21.78 2.19
CA MET A 198 8.54 -21.64 3.29
C MET A 198 7.99 -22.14 4.63
N ILE A 199 6.73 -21.86 4.94
CA ILE A 199 6.07 -22.34 6.17
C ILE A 199 5.97 -23.88 6.15
N LYS A 200 5.60 -24.46 5.00
CA LYS A 200 5.51 -25.91 4.84
C LYS A 200 6.87 -26.58 5.01
N GLU A 201 7.90 -26.10 4.32
CA GLU A 201 9.27 -26.65 4.42
C GLU A 201 9.80 -26.60 5.86
N ARG A 202 9.56 -25.50 6.57
CA ARG A 202 9.92 -25.38 7.99
C ARG A 202 9.15 -26.37 8.87
N SER A 203 7.87 -26.60 8.59
CA SER A 203 7.08 -27.60 9.29
C SER A 203 7.58 -29.03 9.03
N ASP A 204 7.96 -29.33 7.79
CA ASP A 204 8.45 -30.66 7.40
C ASP A 204 9.82 -30.92 8.03
N TYR A 205 10.73 -29.94 8.02
CA TYR A 205 12.03 -30.02 8.70
C TYR A 205 11.87 -30.26 10.20
N LYS A 206 10.92 -29.56 10.85
CA LYS A 206 10.64 -29.73 12.28
C LYS A 206 10.17 -31.16 12.60
N LYS A 207 9.31 -31.75 11.77
CA LYS A 207 8.86 -33.14 11.94
C LYS A 207 10.02 -34.13 11.80
N VAL A 208 10.87 -33.94 10.79
CA VAL A 208 12.06 -34.80 10.60
C VAL A 208 13.01 -34.71 11.79
N ALA A 209 13.25 -33.50 12.32
CA ALA A 209 14.08 -33.30 13.50
C ALA A 209 13.47 -33.94 14.77
N GLU A 210 12.15 -33.90 14.92
CA GLU A 210 11.44 -34.59 16.01
C GLU A 210 11.56 -36.12 15.90
N THR A 211 11.41 -36.69 14.68
CA THR A 211 11.59 -38.13 14.44
C THR A 211 13.02 -38.58 14.74
N MET A 212 14.03 -37.86 14.24
CA MET A 212 15.44 -38.18 14.51
C MET A 212 15.80 -38.11 15.99
N ASN A 213 15.26 -37.12 16.73
CA ASN A 213 15.46 -37.04 18.16
C ASN A 213 14.76 -38.19 18.90
N SER A 214 13.55 -38.59 18.48
CA SER A 214 12.86 -39.73 19.09
C SER A 214 13.57 -41.06 18.85
N GLU A 215 14.11 -41.29 17.64
CA GLU A 215 14.89 -42.51 17.31
C GLU A 215 16.19 -42.57 18.11
N ASN A 216 16.97 -41.49 18.15
CA ASN A 216 18.19 -41.43 18.97
C ASN A 216 17.91 -41.65 20.47
N SER A 217 16.76 -41.17 20.97
CA SER A 217 16.35 -41.36 22.37
C SER A 217 16.05 -42.84 22.67
N GLN A 218 15.45 -43.55 21.72
CA GLN A 218 15.15 -44.99 21.85
C GLN A 218 16.43 -45.83 21.78
N ASP A 219 17.33 -45.51 20.85
CA ASP A 219 18.62 -46.21 20.72
C ASP A 219 19.50 -46.05 21.97
N GLU A 220 19.51 -44.86 22.59
CA GLU A 220 20.21 -44.62 23.87
C GLU A 220 19.59 -45.40 25.04
N GLU A 221 18.28 -45.63 25.03
CA GLU A 221 17.58 -46.38 26.07
C GLU A 221 17.84 -47.90 25.91
N GLU A 222 17.80 -48.43 24.68
CA GLU A 222 18.15 -49.83 24.39
C GLU A 222 19.59 -50.15 24.77
N GLN A 223 20.56 -49.28 24.43
CA GLN A 223 21.96 -49.47 24.80
C GLN A 223 22.18 -49.47 26.33
N LYS A 224 21.43 -48.69 27.09
CA LYS A 224 21.50 -48.72 28.57
C LYS A 224 20.95 -50.02 29.15
N ILE A 225 19.90 -50.56 28.54
CA ILE A 225 19.30 -51.84 28.97
C ILE A 225 20.27 -53.00 28.71
N GLU A 226 20.88 -53.07 27.52
CA GLU A 226 21.87 -54.11 27.18
C GLU A 226 23.07 -54.09 28.13
N LYS A 227 23.63 -52.90 28.40
CA LYS A 227 24.79 -52.76 29.30
C LYS A 227 24.46 -53.19 30.74
N THR A 228 23.24 -52.93 31.20
CA THR A 228 22.77 -53.34 32.52
C THR A 228 22.58 -54.87 32.60
N GLN A 229 22.16 -55.51 31.50
CA GLN A 229 22.05 -56.97 31.44
C GLN A 229 23.42 -57.65 31.40
N GLU A 230 24.39 -57.15 30.62
CA GLU A 230 25.77 -57.66 30.62
C GLU A 230 26.41 -57.60 32.02
N ASP A 231 26.31 -56.45 32.71
CA ASP A 231 26.85 -56.30 34.07
C ASP A 231 26.17 -57.21 35.11
N SER A 232 24.90 -57.59 34.89
CA SER A 232 24.18 -58.54 35.76
C SER A 232 24.61 -59.99 35.52
N THR A 233 25.05 -60.32 34.32
CA THR A 233 25.42 -61.69 33.91
C THR A 233 26.82 -62.07 34.41
N TYR A 234 27.74 -61.09 34.54
CA TYR A 234 29.08 -61.31 35.11
C TYR A 234 29.09 -61.50 36.64
N LYS A 235 27.98 -61.26 37.34
CA LYS A 235 27.88 -61.42 38.80
C LYS A 235 27.45 -62.81 39.27
N THR A 236 27.09 -63.73 38.37
CA THR A 236 26.59 -65.06 38.74
C THR A 236 27.60 -66.21 38.63
N ASP A 237 28.84 -65.95 38.18
CA ASP A 237 29.88 -66.98 38.00
C ASP A 237 30.90 -67.09 39.15
N TYR A 238 30.65 -66.45 40.30
CA TYR A 238 31.45 -66.56 41.51
C TYR A 238 30.56 -66.86 42.73
N ASP A 239 29.92 -68.02 42.74
CA ASP A 239 29.43 -68.69 43.97
C ASP A 239 29.43 -70.21 43.77
#